data_AF-A0A399YZK5-F1
#
_entry.id   AF-A0A399YZK5-F1
#
_cell.length_a   1.000
_cell.length_b   1.000
_cell.length_c   1.000
_cell.angle_alpha   90.00
_cell.angle_beta   90.00
_cell.angle_gamma   90.00
#
_symmetry.space_group_name_H-M   'P 1'
#
loop_
_entity.id
_entity.type
_entity.pdbx_description
1 polymer ?
#
loop_
_entity_poly.entity_id
_entity_poly.type
_entity_poly.pdbx_seq_one_letter_code
_entity_poly.pdbx_strand_id
1 'polypeptide(L)'
;MGRLKERLQEMPPIVTLLGGGQKPEAILDEVFTGIQHTLLSKYPVRFECNCSREQTMALLASLGRDEIEEILNNEGQAIINCQFCHEEYTFDRDDLETILAAMAE
;
A
#
# COMPACT_ATOMS: atom_id res chain seq x y z
N MET A 1 23.75 21.51 19.55
CA MET A 1 22.99 21.50 18.28
C MET A 1 23.86 21.67 17.03
N GLY A 2 24.99 22.41 17.04
CA GLY A 2 25.85 22.57 15.84
C GLY A 2 26.38 21.25 15.25
N ARG A 3 26.94 20.38 16.11
CA ARG A 3 27.57 19.11 15.70
C ARG A 3 26.69 18.15 14.91
N LEU A 4 25.41 18.01 15.28
CA LEU A 4 24.47 17.11 14.60
C LEU A 4 24.13 17.65 13.20
N LYS A 5 23.96 18.97 13.07
CA LYS A 5 23.66 19.61 11.79
C LYS A 5 24.82 19.46 10.81
N GLU A 6 26.05 19.69 11.27
CA GLU A 6 27.27 19.49 10.46
C GLU A 6 27.35 18.04 9.96
N ARG A 7 27.11 17.07 10.84
CA ARG A 7 27.16 15.65 10.47
C ARG A 7 26.11 15.25 9.44
N LEU A 8 24.88 15.70 9.62
CA LEU A 8 23.81 15.43 8.64
C LEU A 8 24.12 16.03 7.25
N GLN A 9 24.95 17.09 7.17
CA GLN A 9 25.37 17.68 5.90
C GLN A 9 26.55 16.95 5.25
N GLU A 10 27.42 16.32 6.03
CA GLU A 10 28.59 15.59 5.55
C GLU A 10 28.30 14.12 5.19
N MET A 11 27.18 13.58 5.67
CA MET A 11 26.83 12.18 5.45
C MET A 11 26.43 11.89 4.00
N PRO A 12 26.77 10.69 3.49
CA PRO A 12 26.30 10.24 2.19
C PRO A 12 24.76 10.08 2.20
N PRO A 13 24.12 10.07 1.02
CA PRO A 13 22.67 9.85 0.93
C PRO A 13 22.25 8.56 1.64
N ILE A 14 21.16 8.62 2.41
CA ILE A 14 20.65 7.48 3.17
C ILE A 14 20.42 6.24 2.30
N VAL A 15 20.03 6.43 1.04
CA VAL A 15 19.81 5.37 0.06
C VAL A 15 21.11 4.58 -0.21
N THR A 16 22.26 5.27 -0.25
CA THR A 16 23.57 4.63 -0.42
C THR A 16 23.95 3.80 0.80
N LEU A 17 23.67 4.31 2.01
CA LEU A 17 23.95 3.59 3.26
C LEU A 17 23.10 2.32 3.38
N LEU A 18 21.79 2.45 3.14
CA LEU A 18 20.86 1.31 3.17
C LEU A 18 21.16 0.31 2.04
N GLY A 19 21.49 0.79 0.84
CA GLY A 19 21.88 -0.05 -0.29
C GLY A 19 23.19 -0.82 -0.05
N GLY A 20 24.10 -0.27 0.76
CA GLY A 20 25.31 -0.95 1.23
C GLY A 20 25.07 -2.00 2.33
N GLY A 21 23.81 -2.26 2.71
CA GLY A 21 23.44 -3.25 3.71
C GLY A 21 23.62 -2.77 5.16
N GLN A 22 23.86 -1.47 5.39
CA GLN A 22 23.88 -0.94 6.75
C GLN A 22 22.49 -1.01 7.36
N LYS A 23 22.43 -1.50 8.61
CA LYS A 23 21.19 -1.52 9.38
C LYS A 23 20.88 -0.11 9.91
N PRO A 24 19.60 0.26 10.08
CA PRO A 24 19.21 1.58 10.59
C PRO A 24 19.90 1.96 11.91
N GLU A 25 20.14 0.99 12.80
CA GLU A 25 20.81 1.22 14.08
C GLU A 25 22.26 1.67 13.90
N ALA A 26 22.99 1.07 12.95
CA ALA A 26 24.37 1.45 12.66
C ALA A 26 24.45 2.86 12.05
N ILE A 27 23.46 3.23 11.23
CA ILE A 27 23.34 4.59 10.67
C ILE A 27 23.08 5.59 11.80
N LEU A 28 22.22 5.25 12.78
CA LEU A 28 21.96 6.11 13.94
C LEU A 28 23.21 6.27 14.82
N ASP A 29 23.96 5.20 15.05
CA ASP A 29 25.24 5.25 15.78
C ASP A 29 26.23 6.23 15.13
N GLU A 30 26.32 6.22 13.80
CA GLU A 30 27.17 7.12 13.03
C GLU A 30 26.69 8.59 13.15
N VAL A 31 25.40 8.84 12.93
CA VAL A 31 24.76 10.17 13.03
C VAL A 31 24.98 10.79 14.41
N PHE A 32 24.80 9.99 15.47
CA PHE A 32 24.87 10.43 16.86
C PHE A 32 26.26 10.24 17.48
N THR A 33 27.32 10.04 16.69
CA THR A 33 28.68 9.92 17.22
C THR A 33 29.03 11.11 18.14
N GLY A 34 29.33 10.82 19.42
CA GLY A 34 29.62 11.84 20.43
C GLY A 34 28.39 12.46 21.10
N ILE A 35 27.20 11.91 20.87
CA ILE A 35 25.94 12.22 21.55
C ILE A 35 25.39 10.92 22.14
N GLN A 36 25.08 10.92 23.44
CA GLN A 36 24.42 9.77 24.04
C GLN A 36 23.01 9.61 23.48
N HIS A 37 22.71 8.43 22.94
CA HIS A 37 21.39 8.06 22.48
C HIS A 37 21.08 6.63 22.93
N THR A 38 19.80 6.26 22.94
CA THR A 38 19.36 4.93 23.39
C THR A 38 18.26 4.45 22.46
N LEU A 39 18.37 3.21 22.02
CA LEU A 39 17.34 2.58 21.21
C LEU A 39 16.16 2.15 22.11
N LEU A 40 14.98 2.72 21.87
CA LEU A 40 13.80 2.46 22.69
C LEU A 40 13.01 1.23 22.24
N SER A 41 12.80 1.08 20.92
CA SER A 41 12.01 -0.01 20.36
C SER A 41 12.35 -0.21 18.88
N LYS A 42 12.02 -1.39 18.36
CA LYS A 42 12.09 -1.73 16.94
C LYS A 42 10.73 -2.24 16.50
N TYR A 43 10.26 -1.77 15.35
CA TYR A 43 9.03 -2.24 14.74
C TYR A 43 9.35 -2.84 13.38
N PRO A 44 8.85 -4.05 13.08
CA PRO A 44 8.97 -4.59 11.73
C PRO A 44 8.12 -3.73 10.79
N VAL A 45 8.72 -3.28 9.69
CA VAL A 45 8.03 -2.55 8.63
C VAL A 45 7.75 -3.54 7.51
N ARG A 46 6.50 -3.60 7.06
CA ARG A 46 6.08 -4.34 5.88
C ARG A 46 5.11 -3.49 5.07
N PHE A 47 5.10 -3.70 3.76
CA PHE A 47 3.98 -3.25 2.94
C PHE A 47 2.76 -4.12 3.24
N GLU A 48 1.64 -3.50 3.54
CA GLU A 48 0.36 -4.18 3.82
C GLU A 48 -0.76 -3.36 3.18
N CYS A 49 -1.60 -4.03 2.40
CA CYS A 49 -2.80 -3.45 1.82
C CYS A 49 -4.02 -4.17 2.38
N ASN A 50 -5.07 -3.42 2.69
CA ASN A 50 -6.30 -3.95 3.30
C ASN A 50 -7.40 -4.21 2.27
N CYS A 51 -7.09 -4.17 0.97
CA CYS A 51 -8.05 -4.47 -0.06
C CYS A 51 -8.50 -5.94 0.04
N SER A 52 -9.76 -6.19 -0.27
CA SER A 52 -10.32 -7.53 -0.34
C SER A 52 -11.31 -7.60 -1.49
N ARG A 53 -11.59 -8.82 -1.97
CA ARG A 53 -12.61 -9.04 -3.00
C ARG A 53 -13.96 -8.46 -2.58
N GLU A 54 -14.33 -8.57 -1.31
CA GLU A 54 -15.59 -8.04 -0.76
C GLU A 54 -15.65 -6.51 -0.81
N GLN A 55 -14.58 -5.81 -0.39
CA GLN A 55 -14.53 -4.34 -0.47
C GLN A 55 -14.58 -3.87 -1.92
N THR A 56 -13.87 -4.56 -2.81
CA THR A 56 -13.83 -4.25 -4.23
C THR A 56 -15.18 -4.52 -4.91
N MET A 57 -15.90 -5.56 -4.48
CA MET A 57 -17.26 -5.87 -4.93
C MET A 57 -18.27 -4.79 -4.49
N ALA A 58 -18.17 -4.32 -3.25
CA ALA A 58 -19.01 -3.21 -2.77
C ALA A 58 -18.74 -1.90 -3.54
N LEU A 59 -17.47 -1.65 -3.91
CA LEU A 59 -17.10 -0.53 -4.77
C LEU A 59 -17.67 -0.69 -6.18
N LEU A 60 -17.64 -1.89 -6.76
CA LEU A 60 -18.27 -2.19 -8.04
C LEU A 60 -19.78 -1.93 -7.98
N ALA A 61 -20.46 -2.41 -6.94
CA ALA A 61 -21.89 -2.19 -6.72
C ALA A 61 -22.27 -0.69 -6.61
N SER A 62 -21.33 0.16 -6.17
CA SER A 62 -21.58 1.59 -6.04
C SER A 62 -21.70 2.35 -7.37
N LEU A 63 -21.32 1.74 -8.50
CA LEU A 63 -21.49 2.32 -9.84
C LEU A 63 -22.97 2.48 -10.22
N GLY A 64 -23.85 1.66 -9.64
CA GLY A 64 -25.28 1.65 -9.96
C GLY A 64 -25.66 0.52 -10.91
N ARG A 65 -26.95 0.22 -10.96
CA ARG A 65 -27.51 -0.93 -11.68
C ARG A 65 -27.23 -0.88 -13.17
N ASP A 66 -27.44 0.29 -13.78
CA ASP A 66 -27.33 0.48 -15.23
C ASP A 66 -25.91 0.16 -15.74
N GLU A 67 -24.87 0.63 -15.03
CA GLU A 67 -23.47 0.36 -15.38
C GLU A 67 -23.13 -1.13 -15.26
N ILE A 68 -23.60 -1.80 -14.20
CA ILE A 68 -23.35 -3.23 -14.01
C ILE A 68 -24.06 -4.06 -15.09
N GLU A 69 -25.30 -3.70 -15.45
CA GLU A 69 -26.02 -4.34 -16.56
C GLU A 69 -25.31 -4.09 -17.90
N GLU A 70 -24.74 -2.90 -18.12
CA GLU A 70 -23.94 -2.61 -19.32
C GLU A 70 -22.68 -3.48 -19.40
N ILE A 71 -21.92 -3.57 -18.31
CA ILE A 71 -20.72 -4.42 -18.22
C ILE A 71 -21.07 -5.90 -18.49
N LEU A 72 -22.17 -6.39 -17.89
CA LEU A 72 -22.63 -7.76 -18.06
C LEU A 72 -23.01 -8.10 -19.51
N ASN A 73 -23.56 -7.13 -20.23
CA ASN A 73 -24.02 -7.30 -21.61
C ASN A 73 -22.89 -7.14 -22.64
N ASN A 74 -21.94 -6.23 -22.40
CA ASN A 74 -20.86 -5.92 -23.34
C ASN A 74 -19.64 -6.82 -23.14
N GLU A 75 -19.13 -6.90 -21.90
CA GLU A 75 -17.85 -7.55 -21.58
C GLU A 75 -18.04 -8.89 -20.86
N GLY A 76 -19.14 -9.05 -20.13
CA GLY A 76 -19.49 -10.28 -19.41
C GLY A 76 -18.65 -10.57 -18.17
N GLN A 77 -17.69 -9.68 -17.85
CA GLN A 77 -16.84 -9.72 -16.66
C GLN A 77 -16.36 -8.30 -16.33
N ALA A 78 -16.01 -8.05 -15.06
CA ALA A 78 -15.38 -6.81 -14.62
C ALA A 78 -14.01 -7.11 -14.01
N ILE A 79 -13.00 -6.31 -14.36
CA ILE A 79 -11.66 -6.40 -13.79
C ILE A 79 -11.38 -5.13 -13.01
N ILE A 80 -11.15 -5.25 -11.70
CA ILE A 80 -10.80 -4.13 -10.84
C ILE A 80 -9.37 -4.29 -10.34
N ASN A 81 -8.56 -3.27 -10.56
CA ASN A 81 -7.20 -3.17 -10.06
C ASN A 81 -7.17 -2.26 -8.84
N CYS A 82 -6.64 -2.74 -7.72
CA CYS A 82 -6.41 -1.90 -6.55
C CYS A 82 -5.35 -0.84 -6.87
N GLN A 83 -5.65 0.45 -6.69
CA GLN A 83 -4.69 1.53 -6.96
C GLN A 83 -3.52 1.60 -5.97
N PHE A 84 -3.54 0.80 -4.89
CA PHE A 84 -2.50 0.81 -3.86
C PHE A 84 -1.55 -0.39 -3.97
N CYS A 85 -2.09 -1.61 -4.02
CA CYS A 85 -1.27 -2.83 -4.13
C CYS A 85 -1.19 -3.39 -5.55
N HIS A 86 -1.99 -2.87 -6.49
CA HIS A 86 -2.11 -3.39 -7.85
C HIS A 86 -2.57 -4.85 -7.94
N GLU A 87 -3.26 -5.34 -6.90
CA GLU A 87 -3.93 -6.63 -6.99
C GLU A 87 -5.16 -6.54 -7.92
N GLU A 88 -5.29 -7.55 -8.77
CA GLU A 88 -6.35 -7.67 -9.77
C GLU A 88 -7.47 -8.57 -9.22
N TYR A 89 -8.69 -8.03 -9.19
CA TYR A 89 -9.90 -8.75 -8.84
C TYR A 89 -10.79 -8.87 -10.06
N THR A 90 -10.97 -10.10 -10.54
CA THR A 90 -11.90 -10.42 -11.64
C THR A 90 -13.22 -10.90 -11.08
N PHE A 91 -14.29 -10.26 -11.55
CA PHE A 91 -15.68 -10.60 -11.26
C PHE A 91 -16.32 -11.14 -12.54
N ASP A 92 -16.81 -12.37 -12.50
CA ASP A 92 -17.45 -13.02 -13.63
C ASP A 92 -18.95 -12.70 -13.70
N ARG A 93 -19.65 -13.34 -14.64
CA ARG A 93 -21.10 -13.15 -14.83
C ARG A 93 -21.90 -13.48 -13.56
N ASP A 94 -21.58 -14.57 -12.87
CA ASP A 94 -22.28 -14.97 -11.64
C ASP A 94 -22.04 -13.95 -10.51
N ASP A 95 -20.82 -13.40 -10.40
CA ASP A 95 -20.52 -12.32 -9.46
C ASP A 95 -21.36 -11.06 -9.75
N LEU A 96 -21.44 -10.64 -11.02
CA LEU A 96 -22.20 -9.46 -11.44
C LEU A 96 -23.71 -9.64 -11.24
N GLU A 97 -24.24 -10.82 -11.54
CA GLU A 97 -25.65 -11.17 -11.26
C GLU A 97 -25.93 -11.16 -9.75
N THR A 98 -24.98 -11.60 -8.93
CA THR A 98 -25.08 -11.53 -7.46
C THR A 98 -25.14 -10.08 -6.96
N ILE A 99 -24.33 -9.20 -7.53
CA ILE A 99 -24.36 -7.76 -7.21
C ILE A 99 -25.74 -7.17 -7.56
N LEU A 100 -26.24 -7.44 -8.77
CA LEU A 100 -27.55 -6.95 -9.23
C LEU A 100 -28.70 -7.45 -8.35
N ALA A 101 -28.63 -8.70 -7.90
CA ALA A 101 -29.62 -9.27 -6.99
C ALA A 101 -29.60 -8.59 -5.61
N ALA A 102 -28.42 -8.31 -5.07
CA ALA A 102 -28.27 -7.63 -3.78
C ALA A 102 -28.73 -6.15 -3.78
N MET A 103 -28.84 -5.53 -4.96
CA MET A 103 -29.33 -4.15 -5.13
C MET A 103 -30.85 -4.04 -5.28
N ALA A 104 -31.56 -5.17 -5.42
CA ALA A 104 -33.01 -5.20 -5.63
C ALA A 104 -33.84 -5.17 -4.33
N GLU A 105 -33.18 -4.99 -3.17
CA GLU A 105 -33.78 -4.85 -1.83
C GLU A 105 -33.76 -3.41 -1.31
#